data_AF-A0A842SDN1-F1
#
_entry.id   AF-A0A842SDN1-F1
#
_cell.length_a   1.000
_cell.length_b   1.000
_cell.length_c   1.000
_cell.angle_alpha   90.00
_cell.angle_beta   90.00
_cell.angle_gamma   90.00
#
_symmetry.space_group_name_H-M   'P 1'
#
loop_
_entity.id
_entity.type
_entity.pdbx_description
1 polymer ?
#
loop_
_entity_poly.entity_id
_entity_poly.type
_entity_poly.pdbx_seq_one_letter_code
_entity_poly.pdbx_strand_id
1 'polypeptide(L)'
;MDSFHHYVKEQIKRYIKEETKKGVPLEQIEAALFNAGHKKNIIDECFDELKKQEAGLEPDIAGDDVQQDFVKNIKSSIENFFGQIQPKQVDDVKKDLEKEPTEEIVEEAIEEYETEKETYIMEGFSFFIFLSALVVLTLYTAGSTGDEVLFVAVGFAPAFVNSFLSFALVKFADYVPLFMLFPVVVGGAFFAMGSFTDIEMFQSMEVEALAIVNTVIAMCFNLVLIVVSSIKPPPIHDIKEIEKESQEMDYYEEFRKPQKIKQEPNPKKQPKKPIEDLRNEFNIEK
;
A
#
# COMPACT_ATOMS: atom_id res chain seq x y z
N MET A 1 2.79 -8.03 18.02
CA MET A 1 1.57 -7.61 17.31
C MET A 1 0.85 -6.44 18.00
N ASP A 2 1.18 -6.10 19.25
CA ASP A 2 0.50 -5.04 20.00
C ASP A 2 0.78 -3.62 19.49
N SER A 3 1.92 -3.38 18.85
CA SER A 3 2.29 -2.04 18.34
C SER A 3 1.39 -1.56 17.20
N PHE A 4 0.98 -2.45 16.29
CA PHE A 4 0.12 -2.08 15.17
C PHE A 4 -1.31 -1.80 15.62
N HIS A 5 -1.82 -2.60 16.56
CA HIS A 5 -3.16 -2.42 17.09
C HIS A 5 -3.27 -1.10 17.89
N HIS A 6 -2.24 -0.77 18.66
CA HIS A 6 -2.13 0.51 19.36
C HIS A 6 -2.06 1.69 18.37
N TYR A 7 -1.24 1.58 17.32
CA TYR A 7 -1.12 2.63 16.30
C TYR A 7 -2.47 2.93 15.60
N VAL A 8 -3.20 1.88 15.19
CA VAL A 8 -4.51 2.04 14.53
C VAL A 8 -5.52 2.71 15.46
N LYS A 9 -5.54 2.33 16.74
CA LYS A 9 -6.43 2.96 17.74
C LYS A 9 -6.13 4.46 17.91
N GLU A 10 -4.86 4.84 17.99
CA GLU A 10 -4.48 6.25 18.12
C GLU A 10 -4.87 7.09 16.91
N GLN A 11 -4.74 6.55 15.70
CA GLN A 11 -5.20 7.24 14.48
C GLN A 11 -6.73 7.43 14.46
N ILE A 12 -7.49 6.38 14.82
CA ILE A 12 -8.96 6.46 14.91
C ILE A 12 -9.38 7.49 15.96
N LYS A 13 -8.76 7.49 17.15
CA LYS A 13 -9.05 8.49 18.20
C LYS A 13 -8.76 9.92 17.73
N ARG A 14 -7.65 10.12 17.02
CA ARG A 14 -7.29 11.44 16.47
C ARG A 14 -8.34 11.93 15.48
N TYR A 15 -8.75 11.07 14.55
CA TYR A 15 -9.80 11.37 13.59
C TYR A 15 -11.13 11.73 14.28
N ILE A 16 -11.57 10.92 15.26
CA ILE A 16 -12.80 11.20 16.04
C ILE A 16 -12.71 12.57 16.72
N LYS A 17 -11.58 12.91 17.36
CA LYS A 17 -11.39 14.21 18.02
C LYS A 17 -11.43 15.37 17.02
N GLU A 18 -10.83 15.23 15.86
CA GLU A 18 -10.78 16.29 14.84
C GLU A 18 -12.17 16.53 14.21
N GLU A 19 -12.91 15.49 13.87
CA GLU A 19 -14.26 15.62 13.30
C GLU A 19 -15.30 16.10 14.34
N THR A 20 -15.15 15.69 15.60
CA THR A 20 -15.99 16.20 16.69
C THR A 20 -15.75 17.71 16.92
N LYS A 21 -14.49 18.18 16.81
CA LYS A 21 -14.18 19.62 16.86
C LYS A 21 -14.80 20.41 15.71
N LYS A 22 -14.96 19.79 14.53
CA LYS A 22 -15.66 20.37 13.38
C LYS A 22 -17.19 20.35 13.54
N GLY A 23 -17.71 19.73 14.61
CA GLY A 23 -19.13 19.66 14.90
C GLY A 23 -19.87 18.53 14.18
N VAL A 24 -19.14 17.55 13.65
CA VAL A 24 -19.75 16.39 12.96
C VAL A 24 -20.41 15.46 14.00
N PRO A 25 -21.67 15.01 13.76
CA PRO A 25 -22.33 14.07 14.66
C PRO A 25 -21.59 12.74 14.76
N LEU A 26 -21.50 12.17 15.97
CA LEU A 26 -20.78 10.91 16.22
C LEU A 26 -21.28 9.75 15.34
N GLU A 27 -22.58 9.71 15.04
CA GLU A 27 -23.20 8.70 14.16
C GLU A 27 -22.62 8.75 12.72
N GLN A 28 -22.29 9.95 12.24
CA GLN A 28 -21.68 10.12 10.91
C GLN A 28 -20.19 9.73 10.93
N ILE A 29 -19.49 9.99 12.03
CA ILE A 29 -18.09 9.58 12.23
C ILE A 29 -18.00 8.05 12.31
N GLU A 30 -18.91 7.39 13.05
CA GLU A 30 -18.98 5.92 13.15
C GLU A 30 -19.23 5.31 11.77
N ALA A 31 -20.19 5.85 11.00
CA ALA A 31 -20.47 5.39 9.65
C ALA A 31 -19.28 5.57 8.71
N ALA A 32 -18.56 6.70 8.79
CA ALA A 32 -17.37 6.96 7.99
C ALA A 32 -16.24 5.96 8.31
N LEU A 33 -15.97 5.70 9.59
CA LEU A 33 -14.96 4.73 10.02
C LEU A 33 -15.31 3.30 9.62
N PHE A 34 -16.59 2.94 9.70
CA PHE A 34 -17.07 1.63 9.26
C PHE A 34 -16.94 1.47 7.73
N ASN A 35 -17.30 2.50 6.97
CA ASN A 35 -17.16 2.52 5.51
C ASN A 35 -15.68 2.49 5.06
N ALA A 36 -14.78 3.03 5.88
CA ALA A 36 -13.33 2.93 5.68
C ALA A 36 -12.76 1.52 6.00
N GLY A 37 -13.59 0.57 6.41
CA GLY A 37 -13.20 -0.83 6.65
C GLY A 37 -12.73 -1.14 8.07
N HIS A 38 -12.89 -0.21 9.02
CA HIS A 38 -12.57 -0.50 10.42
C HIS A 38 -13.64 -1.40 11.06
N LYS A 39 -13.19 -2.32 11.92
CA LYS A 39 -14.12 -3.22 12.62
C LYS A 39 -14.87 -2.45 13.71
N LYS A 40 -16.19 -2.67 13.79
CA LYS A 40 -17.08 -2.01 14.74
C LYS A 40 -16.60 -2.07 16.20
N ASN A 41 -16.07 -3.21 16.63
CA ASN A 41 -15.55 -3.39 17.99
C ASN A 41 -14.37 -2.44 18.33
N ILE A 42 -13.52 -2.11 17.36
CA ILE A 42 -12.38 -1.18 17.57
C ILE A 42 -12.89 0.26 17.63
N ILE A 43 -13.90 0.57 16.80
CA ILE A 43 -14.54 1.90 16.78
C ILE A 43 -15.24 2.17 18.11
N ASP A 44 -16.04 1.22 18.60
CA ASP A 44 -16.75 1.30 19.88
C ASP A 44 -15.77 1.49 21.04
N GLU A 45 -14.67 0.74 21.06
CA GLU A 45 -13.63 0.85 22.09
C GLU A 45 -12.95 2.23 22.08
N CYS A 46 -12.69 2.80 20.90
CA CYS A 46 -12.14 4.16 20.79
C CYS A 46 -13.14 5.22 21.31
N PHE A 47 -14.43 5.10 21.01
CA PHE A 47 -15.44 6.01 21.56
C PHE A 47 -15.56 5.91 23.07
N ASP A 48 -15.50 4.71 23.64
CA ASP A 48 -15.57 4.50 25.08
C ASP A 48 -14.34 5.06 25.80
N GLU A 49 -13.14 4.86 25.25
CA GLU A 49 -11.90 5.44 25.79
C GLU A 49 -11.92 6.97 25.74
N LEU A 50 -12.43 7.57 24.65
CA LEU A 50 -12.57 9.02 24.53
C LEU A 50 -13.60 9.59 25.52
N LYS A 51 -14.74 8.93 25.70
CA LYS A 51 -15.74 9.31 26.71
C LYS A 51 -15.18 9.23 28.12
N LYS A 52 -14.36 8.22 28.42
CA LYS A 52 -13.67 8.10 29.73
C LYS A 52 -12.66 9.22 29.95
N GLN A 53 -11.88 9.57 28.92
CA GLN A 53 -10.95 10.71 28.96
C GLN A 53 -11.66 12.05 29.17
N GLU A 54 -12.80 12.29 28.49
CA GLU A 54 -13.58 13.52 28.64
C GLU A 54 -14.34 13.60 29.96
N ALA A 55 -14.72 12.46 30.54
CA ALA A 55 -15.38 12.37 31.85
C ALA A 55 -14.40 12.46 33.04
N GLY A 56 -13.09 12.60 32.80
CA GLY A 56 -12.08 12.64 33.86
C GLY A 56 -11.94 11.32 34.64
N LEU A 57 -12.35 10.20 34.04
CA LEU A 57 -12.20 8.86 34.60
C LEU A 57 -10.99 8.22 33.94
N GLU A 58 -9.81 8.42 34.52
CA GLU A 58 -8.58 7.78 34.05
C GLU A 58 -8.74 6.25 34.12
N PRO A 59 -8.43 5.51 33.04
CA PRO A 59 -8.27 4.07 33.13
C PRO A 59 -6.98 3.76 33.91
N ASP A 60 -7.16 3.02 35.00
CA ASP A 60 -6.10 2.44 35.82
C ASP A 60 -5.28 1.45 34.97
N ILE A 61 -4.18 1.93 34.37
CA ILE A 61 -3.16 1.09 33.74
C ILE A 61 -1.81 1.51 34.30
N ALA A 62 -1.29 0.69 35.19
CA ALA A 62 0.05 0.75 35.74
C ALA A 62 1.12 0.85 34.62
N GLY A 63 1.99 1.85 34.71
CA GLY A 63 3.18 1.97 33.84
C GLY A 63 3.78 3.37 33.65
N ASP A 64 3.37 4.37 34.44
CA ASP A 64 3.67 5.78 34.17
C ASP A 64 5.14 6.20 34.43
N ASP A 65 5.91 5.40 35.17
CA ASP A 65 7.31 5.73 35.48
C ASP A 65 8.25 5.63 34.26
N VAL A 66 7.97 4.75 33.29
CA VAL A 66 8.84 4.55 32.11
C VAL A 66 8.56 5.58 31.02
N GLN A 67 7.30 6.00 30.86
CA GLN A 67 6.92 7.03 29.89
C GLN A 67 7.37 8.42 30.34
N GLN A 68 7.29 8.74 31.64
CA GLN A 68 7.80 10.01 32.13
C GLN A 68 9.32 10.13 31.97
N ASP A 69 10.08 9.07 32.22
CA ASP A 69 11.54 9.07 31.98
C ASP A 69 11.89 9.16 30.49
N PHE A 70 11.12 8.52 29.61
CA PHE A 70 11.33 8.62 28.16
C PHE A 70 11.00 10.02 27.61
N VAL A 71 9.86 10.58 28.02
CA VAL A 71 9.43 11.95 27.65
C VAL A 71 10.40 12.98 28.22
N LYS A 72 10.91 12.79 29.44
CA LYS A 72 11.92 13.68 30.05
C LYS A 72 13.27 13.61 29.33
N ASN A 73 13.71 12.41 28.93
CA ASN A 73 14.94 12.23 28.14
C ASN A 73 14.82 12.79 26.72
N ILE A 74 13.66 12.63 26.07
CA ILE A 74 13.39 13.25 24.76
C ILE A 74 13.31 14.77 24.88
N LYS A 75 12.59 15.29 25.87
CA LYS A 75 12.46 16.74 26.09
C LYS A 75 13.81 17.40 26.39
N SER A 76 14.65 16.76 27.21
CA SER A 76 16.01 17.23 27.47
C SER A 76 16.90 17.16 26.22
N SER A 77 16.75 16.14 25.38
CA SER A 77 17.52 16.02 24.13
C SER A 77 17.07 17.05 23.07
N ILE A 78 15.77 17.34 23.02
CA ILE A 78 15.16 18.34 22.15
C ILE A 78 15.56 19.76 22.60
N GLU A 79 15.49 20.06 23.90
CA GLU A 79 15.92 21.37 24.43
C GLU A 79 17.42 21.63 24.21
N ASN A 80 18.27 20.60 24.31
CA ASN A 80 19.69 20.68 23.98
C ASN A 80 19.94 20.87 22.47
N PHE A 81 19.11 20.27 21.62
CA PHE A 81 19.17 20.43 20.17
C PHE A 81 18.73 21.85 19.74
N PHE A 82 17.64 22.36 20.30
CA PHE A 82 17.14 23.71 19.99
C PHE A 82 17.94 24.84 20.66
N GLY A 83 18.61 24.57 21.79
CA GLY A 83 19.56 25.51 22.40
C GLY A 83 20.81 25.76 21.55
N GLN A 84 21.11 24.90 20.57
CA GLN A 84 22.23 25.04 19.63
C GLN A 84 21.85 25.76 18.33
N ILE A 85 20.57 26.04 18.09
CA ILE A 85 20.09 26.70 16.87
C ILE A 85 19.92 28.20 17.15
N GLN A 86 20.50 29.05 16.29
CA GLN A 86 20.41 30.50 16.46
C GLN A 86 18.95 30.97 16.42
N PRO A 87 18.55 31.94 17.28
CA PRO A 87 17.16 32.34 17.49
C PRO A 87 16.42 32.85 16.23
N LYS A 88 17.15 33.21 15.17
CA LYS A 88 16.57 33.64 13.89
C LYS A 88 15.87 32.53 13.10
N GLN A 89 16.17 31.25 13.34
CA GLN A 89 15.55 30.14 12.58
C GLN A 89 14.25 29.62 13.21
N VAL A 90 13.92 30.00 14.44
CA VAL A 90 12.73 29.51 15.15
C VAL A 90 11.47 30.28 14.75
N ASP A 91 11.59 31.57 14.46
CA ASP A 91 10.46 32.40 14.02
C ASP A 91 10.04 32.12 12.57
N ASP A 92 10.98 31.73 11.70
CA ASP A 92 10.68 31.34 10.32
C ASP A 92 9.96 29.98 10.26
N VAL A 93 10.37 29.01 11.09
CA VAL A 93 9.71 27.69 11.19
C VAL A 93 8.31 27.79 11.78
N LYS A 94 8.08 28.69 12.76
CA LYS A 94 6.73 28.95 13.30
C LYS A 94 5.78 29.54 12.26
N LYS A 95 6.29 30.39 11.37
CA LYS A 95 5.52 31.00 10.27
C LYS A 95 5.14 30.01 9.18
N ASP A 96 5.97 29.00 8.94
CA ASP A 96 5.66 27.94 7.97
C ASP A 96 4.69 26.89 8.54
N LEU A 97 4.60 26.74 9.87
CA LEU A 97 3.63 25.89 10.57
C LEU A 97 2.22 26.49 10.70
N GLU A 98 2.06 27.81 10.50
CA GLU A 98 0.76 28.50 10.56
C GLU A 98 0.08 28.64 9.18
N LYS A 99 0.71 28.19 8.09
CA LYS A 99 0.04 28.09 6.79
C LYS A 99 -0.92 26.90 6.85
N GLU A 100 -2.22 27.16 6.68
CA GLU A 100 -3.20 26.09 6.43
C GLU A 100 -2.64 25.15 5.36
N PRO A 101 -2.75 23.82 5.53
CA PRO A 101 -2.31 22.90 4.49
C PRO A 101 -3.10 23.23 3.23
N THR A 102 -2.46 23.89 2.28
CA THR A 102 -3.00 24.13 0.95
C THR A 102 -3.34 22.77 0.35
N GLU A 103 -4.45 22.66 -0.38
CA GLU A 103 -4.87 21.40 -1.06
C GLU A 103 -3.70 20.74 -1.81
N GLU A 104 -2.79 21.54 -2.35
CA GLU A 104 -1.54 21.15 -3.01
C GLU A 104 -0.58 20.32 -2.12
N ILE A 105 -0.42 20.66 -0.83
CA ILE A 105 0.44 19.93 0.11
C ILE A 105 -0.19 18.59 0.50
N VAL A 106 -1.52 18.55 0.56
CA VAL A 106 -2.28 17.33 0.85
C VAL A 106 -2.26 16.38 -0.36
N GLU A 107 -2.41 16.91 -1.57
CA GLU A 107 -2.29 16.13 -2.80
C GLU A 107 -0.87 15.57 -2.99
N GLU A 108 0.18 16.37 -2.75
CA GLU A 108 1.58 15.91 -2.85
C GLU A 108 1.87 14.77 -1.85
N ALA A 109 1.39 14.89 -0.61
CA ALA A 109 1.54 13.83 0.40
C ALA A 109 0.75 12.55 0.07
N ILE A 110 -0.43 12.67 -0.57
CA ILE A 110 -1.21 11.51 -1.04
C ILE A 110 -0.50 10.83 -2.20
N GLU A 111 0.04 11.60 -3.15
CA GLU A 111 0.77 11.07 -4.30
C GLU A 111 2.07 10.36 -3.89
N GLU A 112 2.82 10.91 -2.94
CA GLU A 112 4.01 10.27 -2.36
C GLU A 112 3.64 8.93 -1.68
N TYR A 113 2.51 8.88 -0.97
CA TYR A 113 2.04 7.65 -0.34
C TYR A 113 1.58 6.58 -1.35
N GLU A 114 0.92 6.98 -2.44
CA GLU A 114 0.50 6.04 -3.50
C GLU A 114 1.69 5.49 -4.28
N THR A 115 2.67 6.33 -4.62
CA THR A 115 3.92 5.90 -5.27
C THR A 115 4.73 4.95 -4.38
N GLU A 116 4.88 5.24 -3.08
CA GLU A 116 5.53 4.33 -2.13
C GLU A 116 4.84 2.96 -2.06
N LYS A 117 3.50 2.95 -2.11
CA LYS A 117 2.71 1.71 -2.07
C LYS A 117 2.91 0.87 -3.34
N GLU A 118 2.95 1.48 -4.52
CA GLU A 118 3.18 0.76 -5.77
C GLU A 118 4.57 0.13 -5.83
N THR A 119 5.61 0.88 -5.43
CA THR A 119 6.98 0.35 -5.35
C THR A 119 7.05 -0.84 -4.39
N TYR A 120 6.42 -0.76 -3.22
CA TYR A 120 6.38 -1.87 -2.27
C TYR A 120 5.67 -3.12 -2.82
N ILE A 121 4.60 -2.94 -3.60
CA ILE A 121 3.89 -4.05 -4.26
C ILE A 121 4.81 -4.72 -5.29
N MET A 122 5.52 -3.93 -6.10
CA MET A 122 6.45 -4.45 -7.11
C MET A 122 7.64 -5.19 -6.49
N GLU A 123 8.25 -4.62 -5.45
CA GLU A 123 9.31 -5.27 -4.67
C GLU A 123 8.84 -6.60 -4.09
N GLY A 124 7.65 -6.61 -3.48
CA GLY A 124 7.03 -7.82 -2.93
C GLY A 124 6.80 -8.88 -4.01
N PHE A 125 6.27 -8.49 -5.16
CA PHE A 125 6.04 -9.39 -6.29
C PHE A 125 7.35 -9.98 -6.83
N SER A 126 8.40 -9.18 -6.99
CA SER A 126 9.73 -9.65 -7.39
C SER A 126 10.32 -10.64 -6.38
N PHE A 127 10.14 -10.37 -5.08
CA PHE A 127 10.54 -11.30 -4.02
C PHE A 127 9.81 -12.64 -4.12
N PHE A 128 8.49 -12.65 -4.32
CA PHE A 128 7.71 -13.89 -4.47
C PHE A 128 8.10 -14.70 -5.71
N ILE A 129 8.33 -14.04 -6.85
CA ILE A 129 8.81 -14.71 -8.07
C ILE A 129 10.16 -15.36 -7.81
N PHE A 130 11.09 -14.62 -7.21
CA PHE A 130 12.42 -15.12 -6.93
C PHE A 130 12.41 -16.31 -5.96
N LEU A 131 11.62 -16.21 -4.89
CA LEU A 131 11.47 -17.30 -3.92
C LEU A 131 10.88 -18.56 -4.58
N SER A 132 9.89 -18.38 -5.45
CA SER A 132 9.30 -19.48 -6.22
C SER A 132 10.33 -20.13 -7.16
N ALA A 133 11.15 -19.31 -7.85
CA ALA A 133 12.21 -19.80 -8.70
C ALA A 133 13.29 -20.58 -7.91
N LEU A 134 13.66 -20.10 -6.72
CA LEU A 134 14.57 -20.80 -5.81
C LEU A 134 14.02 -22.15 -5.35
N VAL A 135 12.74 -22.22 -5.01
CA VAL A 135 12.09 -23.48 -4.62
C VAL A 135 12.08 -24.46 -5.80
N VAL A 136 11.71 -24.01 -7.00
CA VAL A 136 11.74 -24.84 -8.21
C VAL A 136 13.16 -25.32 -8.51
N LEU A 137 14.16 -24.45 -8.40
CA LEU A 137 15.57 -24.81 -8.60
C LEU A 137 16.03 -25.85 -7.57
N THR A 138 15.66 -25.68 -6.30
CA THR A 138 15.97 -26.64 -5.22
C THR A 138 15.36 -28.01 -5.52
N LEU A 139 14.09 -28.05 -5.89
CA LEU A 139 13.40 -29.31 -6.22
C LEU A 139 13.97 -29.96 -7.48
N TYR A 140 14.31 -29.16 -8.49
CA TYR A 140 14.95 -29.62 -9.71
C TYR A 140 16.32 -30.25 -9.42
N THR A 141 17.16 -29.57 -8.61
CA THR A 141 18.48 -30.08 -8.23
C THR A 141 18.37 -31.35 -7.40
N ALA A 142 17.42 -31.44 -6.46
CA ALA A 142 17.17 -32.68 -5.71
C ALA A 142 16.74 -33.83 -6.64
N GLY A 143 15.86 -33.56 -7.60
CA GLY A 143 15.42 -34.55 -8.59
C GLY A 143 16.52 -35.01 -9.54
N SER A 144 17.50 -34.15 -9.87
CA SER A 144 18.58 -34.47 -10.82
C SER A 144 19.77 -35.18 -10.17
N THR A 145 20.04 -34.90 -8.91
CA THR A 145 21.14 -35.52 -8.13
C THR A 145 20.71 -36.80 -7.42
N GLY A 146 19.41 -36.94 -7.12
CA GLY A 146 18.90 -38.03 -6.29
C GLY A 146 19.10 -37.78 -4.79
N ASP A 147 19.60 -36.61 -4.41
CA ASP A 147 19.78 -36.22 -3.01
C ASP A 147 18.45 -35.91 -2.33
N GLU A 148 18.41 -36.06 -1.00
CA GLU A 148 17.23 -35.67 -0.24
C GLU A 148 17.00 -34.16 -0.36
N VAL A 149 15.73 -33.78 -0.57
CA VAL A 149 15.32 -32.37 -0.71
C VAL A 149 15.82 -31.51 0.44
N LEU A 150 15.90 -32.05 1.66
CA LEU A 150 16.39 -31.34 2.83
C LEU A 150 17.87 -30.94 2.69
N PHE A 151 18.74 -31.84 2.20
CA PHE A 151 20.16 -31.54 2.00
C PHE A 151 20.34 -30.48 0.92
N VAL A 152 19.62 -30.60 -0.19
CA VAL A 152 19.67 -29.60 -1.27
C VAL A 152 19.15 -28.24 -0.78
N ALA A 153 18.06 -28.22 0.00
CA ALA A 153 17.53 -27.00 0.60
C ALA A 153 18.52 -26.34 1.56
N VAL A 154 19.26 -27.11 2.36
CA VAL A 154 20.35 -26.59 3.19
C VAL A 154 21.48 -26.03 2.34
N GLY A 155 21.82 -26.71 1.24
CA GLY A 155 22.79 -26.23 0.27
C GLY A 155 22.42 -24.86 -0.32
N PHE A 156 21.13 -24.58 -0.51
CA PHE A 156 20.61 -23.28 -0.98
C PHE A 156 20.19 -22.30 0.14
N ALA A 157 20.36 -22.66 1.41
CA ALA A 157 19.98 -21.82 2.54
C ALA A 157 20.59 -20.40 2.49
N PRO A 158 21.84 -20.19 2.05
CA PRO A 158 22.41 -18.84 1.94
C PRO A 158 21.64 -17.95 0.97
N ALA A 159 21.21 -18.48 -0.18
CA ALA A 159 20.37 -17.73 -1.11
C ALA A 159 19.03 -17.36 -0.47
N PHE A 160 18.34 -18.30 0.19
CA PHE A 160 17.10 -18.00 0.92
C PHE A 160 17.28 -16.91 1.97
N VAL A 161 18.27 -17.05 2.85
CA VAL A 161 18.57 -16.08 3.91
C VAL A 161 18.87 -14.71 3.32
N ASN A 162 19.70 -14.65 2.26
CA ASN A 162 19.96 -13.41 1.57
C ASN A 162 18.69 -12.79 0.98
N SER A 163 17.79 -13.58 0.37
CA SER A 163 16.52 -13.06 -0.16
C SER A 163 15.72 -12.32 0.90
N PHE A 164 15.57 -12.93 2.09
CA PHE A 164 14.82 -12.32 3.19
C PHE A 164 15.52 -11.07 3.73
N LEU A 165 16.85 -11.12 3.92
CA LEU A 165 17.62 -9.97 4.38
C LEU A 165 17.56 -8.80 3.39
N SER A 166 17.80 -9.07 2.11
CA SER A 166 17.75 -8.07 1.05
C SER A 166 16.36 -7.45 0.92
N PHE A 167 15.30 -8.26 1.00
CA PHE A 167 13.93 -7.74 0.98
C PHE A 167 13.62 -6.90 2.22
N ALA A 168 14.00 -7.35 3.41
CA ALA A 168 13.79 -6.59 4.65
C ALA A 168 14.56 -5.26 4.66
N LEU A 169 15.70 -5.21 3.97
CA LEU A 169 16.59 -4.05 3.88
C LEU A 169 16.48 -3.34 2.53
N VAL A 170 15.43 -3.57 1.74
CA VAL A 170 15.27 -2.99 0.40
C VAL A 170 15.25 -1.46 0.42
N LYS A 171 14.81 -0.85 1.53
CA LYS A 171 14.90 0.60 1.77
C LYS A 171 16.33 1.15 1.76
N PHE A 172 17.34 0.29 1.92
CA PHE A 172 18.75 0.65 1.82
C PHE A 172 19.34 0.34 0.43
N ALA A 173 18.53 -0.04 -0.56
CA ALA A 173 18.98 -0.37 -1.92
C ALA A 173 19.69 0.81 -2.60
N ASP A 174 19.37 2.06 -2.21
CA ASP A 174 20.08 3.27 -2.65
C ASP A 174 21.59 3.22 -2.33
N TYR A 175 21.96 2.52 -1.26
CA TYR A 175 23.35 2.23 -0.92
C TYR A 175 23.82 0.94 -1.60
N VAL A 176 23.83 0.95 -2.94
CA VAL A 176 24.18 -0.20 -3.80
C VAL A 176 25.42 -0.98 -3.33
N PRO A 177 26.56 -0.35 -2.95
CA PRO A 177 27.74 -1.10 -2.52
C PRO A 177 27.50 -1.94 -1.26
N LEU A 178 26.73 -1.44 -0.30
CA LEU A 178 26.41 -2.17 0.93
C LEU A 178 25.46 -3.32 0.63
N PHE A 179 24.47 -3.07 -0.22
CA PHE A 179 23.46 -4.06 -0.59
C PHE A 179 24.08 -5.22 -1.38
N MET A 180 25.09 -4.96 -2.22
CA MET A 180 25.83 -5.99 -2.95
C MET A 180 26.85 -6.75 -2.09
N LEU A 181 27.13 -6.28 -0.87
CA LEU A 181 28.03 -6.96 0.07
C LEU A 181 27.33 -8.13 0.79
N PHE A 182 26.01 -8.05 1.02
CA PHE A 182 25.28 -9.09 1.76
C PHE A 182 25.43 -10.51 1.18
N PRO A 183 25.29 -10.73 -0.15
CA PRO A 183 25.51 -12.04 -0.75
C PRO A 183 26.89 -12.62 -0.42
N VAL A 184 27.92 -11.77 -0.44
CA VAL A 184 29.31 -12.16 -0.15
C VAL A 184 29.48 -12.53 1.32
N VAL A 185 28.89 -11.75 2.23
CA VAL A 185 28.97 -12.01 3.67
C VAL A 185 28.21 -13.29 4.03
N VAL A 186 26.99 -13.46 3.52
CA VAL A 186 26.16 -14.64 3.78
C VAL A 186 26.78 -15.89 3.16
N GLY A 187 27.26 -15.82 1.91
CA GLY A 187 27.98 -16.92 1.24
C GLY A 187 29.29 -17.27 1.92
N GLY A 188 30.07 -16.27 2.36
CA GLY A 188 31.31 -16.45 3.10
C GLY A 188 31.08 -17.07 4.49
N ALA A 189 30.02 -16.67 5.20
CA ALA A 189 29.64 -17.28 6.46
C ALA A 189 29.23 -18.75 6.27
N PHE A 190 28.47 -19.06 5.21
CA PHE A 190 28.12 -20.44 4.87
C PHE A 190 29.34 -21.29 4.55
N PHE A 191 30.27 -20.78 3.73
CA PHE A 191 31.53 -21.45 3.44
C PHE A 191 32.32 -21.71 4.72
N ALA A 192 32.49 -20.70 5.57
CA ALA A 192 33.19 -20.83 6.84
C ALA A 192 32.51 -21.87 7.76
N MET A 193 31.19 -21.87 7.85
CA MET A 193 30.47 -22.88 8.62
C MET A 193 30.72 -24.28 8.04
N GLY A 194 30.48 -24.50 6.75
CA GLY A 194 30.63 -25.83 6.17
C GLY A 194 32.09 -26.35 6.12
N SER A 195 33.08 -25.46 6.07
CA SER A 195 34.49 -25.85 6.04
C SER A 195 35.13 -26.00 7.42
N PHE A 196 34.65 -25.30 8.45
CA PHE A 196 35.29 -25.29 9.78
C PHE A 196 34.45 -25.92 10.89
N THR A 197 33.17 -26.16 10.65
CA THR A 197 32.33 -26.87 11.61
C THR A 197 32.19 -28.31 11.12
N ASP A 198 32.65 -29.29 11.90
CA ASP A 198 32.56 -30.73 11.59
C ASP A 198 31.10 -31.25 11.66
N ILE A 199 30.14 -30.44 11.23
CA ILE A 199 28.72 -30.78 11.20
C ILE A 199 28.52 -31.81 10.09
N GLU A 200 27.97 -32.96 10.46
CA GLU A 200 27.76 -34.12 9.59
C GLU A 200 27.03 -33.77 8.28
N MET A 201 26.10 -32.80 8.33
CA MET A 201 25.33 -32.38 7.16
C MET A 201 26.17 -31.74 6.04
N PHE A 202 27.33 -31.16 6.34
CA PHE A 202 28.18 -30.51 5.34
C PHE A 202 29.24 -31.43 4.75
N GLN A 203 29.49 -32.59 5.35
CA GLN A 203 30.57 -33.49 4.95
C GLN A 203 30.36 -34.11 3.56
N SER A 204 29.10 -34.27 3.14
CA SER A 204 28.72 -34.77 1.81
C SER A 204 28.51 -33.68 0.77
N MET A 205 28.65 -32.40 1.14
CA MET A 205 28.35 -31.27 0.26
C MET A 205 29.61 -30.66 -0.34
N GLU A 206 29.55 -30.27 -1.62
CA GLU A 206 30.54 -29.40 -2.23
C GLU A 206 30.32 -27.94 -1.77
N VAL A 207 30.63 -27.67 -0.49
CA VAL A 207 30.36 -26.39 0.18
C VAL A 207 30.94 -25.20 -0.58
N GLU A 208 32.14 -25.33 -1.15
CA GLU A 208 32.79 -24.27 -1.92
C GLU A 208 31.98 -23.89 -3.17
N ALA A 209 31.61 -24.88 -3.99
CA ALA A 209 30.81 -24.66 -5.18
C ALA A 209 29.43 -24.09 -4.83
N LEU A 210 28.78 -24.62 -3.79
CA LEU A 210 27.51 -24.13 -3.30
C LEU A 210 27.60 -22.68 -2.79
N ALA A 211 28.65 -22.31 -2.05
CA ALA A 211 28.83 -20.94 -1.59
C ALA A 211 28.94 -19.96 -2.76
N ILE A 212 29.69 -20.31 -3.81
CA ILE A 212 29.83 -19.50 -5.02
C ILE A 212 28.47 -19.37 -5.74
N VAL A 213 27.79 -20.50 -5.97
CA VAL A 213 26.49 -20.52 -6.66
C VAL A 213 25.46 -19.69 -5.91
N ASN A 214 25.35 -19.86 -4.59
CA ASN A 214 24.45 -19.06 -3.76
C ASN A 214 24.78 -17.58 -3.82
N THR A 215 26.06 -17.22 -3.75
CA THR A 215 26.51 -15.82 -3.82
C THR A 215 26.10 -15.18 -5.15
N VAL A 216 26.30 -15.87 -6.27
CA VAL A 216 25.92 -15.38 -7.59
C VAL A 216 24.40 -15.21 -7.72
N ILE A 217 23.63 -16.22 -7.30
CA ILE A 217 22.17 -16.18 -7.32
C ILE A 217 21.64 -15.02 -6.47
N ALA A 218 22.19 -14.85 -5.26
CA ALA A 218 21.87 -13.76 -4.35
C ALA A 218 22.24 -12.38 -4.90
N MET A 219 23.38 -12.24 -5.58
CA MET A 219 23.77 -11.01 -6.26
C MET A 219 22.80 -10.65 -7.39
N CYS A 220 22.39 -11.64 -8.21
CA CYS A 220 21.40 -11.43 -9.26
C CYS A 220 20.07 -10.93 -8.68
N PHE A 221 19.62 -11.51 -7.57
CA PHE A 221 18.42 -11.04 -6.87
C PHE A 221 18.55 -9.60 -6.38
N ASN A 222 19.68 -9.28 -5.73
CA ASN A 222 19.92 -7.93 -5.22
C ASN A 222 19.94 -6.90 -6.36
N LEU A 223 20.51 -7.25 -7.53
CA LEU A 223 20.49 -6.41 -8.72
C LEU A 223 19.06 -6.19 -9.24
N VAL A 224 18.23 -7.23 -9.27
CA VAL A 224 16.81 -7.10 -9.64
C VAL A 224 16.08 -6.18 -8.67
N LEU A 225 16.29 -6.34 -7.36
CA LEU A 225 15.69 -5.45 -6.35
C LEU A 225 16.13 -4.00 -6.52
N ILE A 226 17.42 -3.75 -6.76
CA ILE A 226 17.94 -2.40 -7.02
C ILE A 226 17.27 -1.79 -8.26
N VAL A 227 17.12 -2.57 -9.34
CA VAL A 227 16.46 -2.09 -10.56
C VAL A 227 14.99 -1.78 -10.27
N VAL A 228 14.28 -2.68 -9.58
CA VAL A 228 12.86 -2.48 -9.23
C VAL A 228 12.67 -1.27 -8.32
N SER A 229 13.53 -1.10 -7.31
CA SER A 229 13.49 0.05 -6.40
C SER A 229 13.86 1.37 -7.10
N SER A 230 14.67 1.30 -8.17
CA SER A 230 15.06 2.46 -8.97
C SER A 230 14.02 2.89 -10.00
N ILE A 231 13.06 2.03 -10.34
CA ILE A 231 11.94 2.37 -11.22
C ILE A 231 10.98 3.24 -10.38
N LYS A 232 11.16 4.55 -10.46
CA LYS A 232 10.15 5.49 -9.97
C LYS A 232 8.88 5.28 -10.81
N PRO A 233 7.70 5.12 -10.18
CA PRO A 233 6.46 5.20 -10.93
C PRO A 233 6.41 6.56 -11.64
N PRO A 234 5.84 6.64 -12.85
CA PRO A 234 5.65 7.94 -13.49
C PRO A 234 4.84 8.85 -12.56
N PRO A 235 5.14 10.17 -12.51
CA PRO A 235 4.42 11.09 -11.66
C PRO A 235 2.93 11.03 -11.96
N ILE A 236 2.10 10.91 -10.90
CA ILE A 236 0.65 10.70 -11.00
C ILE A 236 -0.04 11.87 -11.73
N HIS A 237 0.55 13.06 -11.72
CA HIS A 237 0.10 14.19 -12.52
C HIS A 237 -0.08 13.85 -14.01
N ASP A 238 0.84 13.09 -14.59
CA ASP A 238 0.74 12.63 -15.98
C ASP A 238 -0.38 11.59 -16.14
N ILE A 239 -0.61 10.73 -15.14
CA ILE A 239 -1.64 9.69 -15.16
C ILE A 239 -3.04 10.31 -15.04
N LYS A 240 -3.24 11.28 -14.14
CA LYS A 240 -4.51 12.00 -13.97
C LYS A 240 -4.85 12.84 -15.21
N GLU A 241 -3.86 13.46 -15.87
CA GLU A 241 -4.07 14.15 -17.14
C GLU A 241 -4.47 13.17 -18.25
N ILE A 242 -3.80 12.02 -18.36
CA ILE A 242 -4.14 10.97 -19.33
C ILE A 242 -5.52 10.38 -19.06
N GLU A 243 -5.90 10.19 -17.78
CA GLU A 243 -7.21 9.65 -17.40
C GLU A 243 -8.33 10.68 -17.63
N LYS A 244 -8.06 11.98 -17.41
CA LYS A 244 -8.95 13.08 -17.82
C LYS A 244 -9.14 13.13 -19.33
N GLU A 245 -8.06 13.05 -20.11
CA GLU A 245 -8.12 13.03 -21.58
C GLU A 245 -8.91 11.80 -22.08
N SER A 246 -8.71 10.64 -21.45
CA SER A 246 -9.46 9.41 -21.73
C SER A 246 -10.96 9.57 -21.45
N GLN A 247 -11.33 10.15 -20.30
CA GLN A 247 -12.73 10.36 -19.93
C GLN A 247 -13.41 11.41 -20.80
N GLU A 248 -12.69 12.47 -21.19
CA GLU A 248 -13.20 13.46 -22.16
C GLU A 248 -13.42 12.83 -23.54
N MET A 249 -12.50 11.98 -24.01
CA MET A 249 -12.64 11.26 -25.27
C MET A 249 -13.87 10.33 -25.29
N ASP A 250 -14.09 9.57 -24.22
CA ASP A 250 -15.28 8.70 -24.09
C ASP A 250 -16.58 9.52 -24.05
N TYR A 251 -16.58 10.66 -23.37
CA TYR A 251 -17.68 11.61 -23.38
C TYR A 251 -17.97 12.10 -24.81
N TYR A 252 -16.96 12.56 -25.55
CA TYR A 252 -17.14 13.01 -26.94
C TYR A 252 -17.62 11.89 -27.88
N GLU A 253 -17.17 10.65 -27.70
CA GLU A 253 -17.66 9.51 -28.49
C GLU A 253 -19.14 9.19 -28.21
N GLU A 254 -19.60 9.38 -26.99
CA GLU A 254 -21.01 9.20 -26.63
C GLU A 254 -21.92 10.24 -27.28
N PHE A 255 -21.45 11.49 -27.43
CA PHE A 255 -22.15 12.54 -28.20
C PHE A 255 -22.04 12.35 -29.72
N ARG A 256 -21.04 11.61 -30.20
CA ARG A 256 -20.86 11.32 -31.63
C ARG A 256 -21.78 10.20 -32.14
N LYS A 257 -22.33 9.38 -31.24
CA LYS A 257 -23.35 8.39 -31.60
C LYS A 257 -24.58 9.15 -32.12
N PRO A 258 -24.99 8.93 -33.39
CA PRO A 258 -26.12 9.67 -33.96
C PRO A 258 -27.34 9.41 -33.08
N GLN A 259 -27.85 10.47 -32.46
CA GLN A 259 -29.10 10.41 -31.71
C GLN A 259 -30.12 9.79 -32.65
N LYS A 260 -30.61 8.59 -32.29
CA LYS A 260 -31.73 7.97 -33.00
C LYS A 260 -32.89 8.93 -32.84
N ILE A 261 -33.10 9.78 -33.84
CA ILE A 261 -34.25 10.65 -33.95
C ILE A 261 -35.44 9.73 -33.74
N LYS A 262 -36.08 9.85 -32.57
CA LYS A 262 -37.34 9.17 -32.30
C LYS A 262 -38.29 9.69 -33.37
N GLN A 263 -38.50 8.90 -34.42
CA GLN A 263 -39.52 9.19 -35.41
C GLN A 263 -40.82 9.33 -34.64
N GLU A 264 -41.37 10.54 -34.61
CA GLU A 264 -42.67 10.78 -34.01
C GLU A 264 -43.67 9.81 -34.64
N PRO A 265 -44.48 9.11 -33.82
CA PRO A 265 -45.49 8.21 -34.35
C PRO A 265 -46.47 9.02 -35.20
N ASN A 266 -46.43 8.73 -36.50
CA ASN A 266 -47.28 9.28 -37.54
C ASN A 266 -48.74 9.38 -37.06
N PRO A 267 -49.33 10.58 -36.96
CA PRO A 267 -50.69 10.74 -36.48
C PRO A 267 -51.65 9.99 -37.40
N LYS A 268 -52.32 8.99 -36.81
CA LYS A 268 -53.25 8.06 -37.42
C LYS A 268 -54.16 8.76 -38.46
N LYS A 269 -54.09 8.27 -39.70
CA LYS A 269 -55.17 8.43 -40.69
C LYS A 269 -56.50 8.07 -40.05
N GLN A 270 -57.39 9.05 -39.92
CA GLN A 270 -58.79 8.81 -39.60
C GLN A 270 -59.41 7.91 -40.69
N PRO A 271 -60.13 6.84 -40.34
CA PRO A 271 -60.84 6.03 -41.33
C PRO A 271 -61.98 6.85 -41.94
N LYS A 272 -61.95 7.03 -43.27
CA LYS A 272 -63.08 7.54 -44.03
C LYS A 272 -64.27 6.59 -43.85
N LYS A 273 -65.39 7.09 -43.31
CA LYS A 273 -66.67 6.37 -43.33
C LYS A 273 -67.10 6.14 -44.78
N PRO A 274 -67.59 4.94 -45.14
CA PRO A 274 -68.15 4.66 -46.47
C PRO A 274 -69.38 5.54 -46.72
N ILE A 275 -69.39 6.25 -47.84
CA ILE A 275 -70.53 6.99 -48.38
C ILE A 275 -71.38 5.96 -49.13
N GLU A 276 -72.19 5.16 -48.44
CA GLU A 276 -73.14 4.26 -49.11
C GLU A 276 -74.50 4.10 -48.42
N ASP A 277 -74.72 4.73 -47.25
CA ASP A 277 -76.01 4.65 -46.53
C ASP A 277 -76.88 5.91 -46.56
N LEU A 278 -76.55 6.93 -47.38
CA LEU A 278 -77.40 8.13 -47.52
C LEU A 278 -78.45 8.03 -48.64
N ARG A 279 -78.68 6.84 -49.23
CA ARG A 279 -79.63 6.68 -50.35
C ARG A 279 -81.00 6.07 -49.99
N ASN A 280 -81.28 5.79 -48.71
CA ASN A 280 -82.54 5.16 -48.30
C ASN A 280 -83.42 5.95 -47.31
N GLU A 281 -83.11 7.22 -47.02
CA GLU A 281 -83.94 8.04 -46.08
C GLU A 281 -84.93 9.01 -46.76
N PHE A 282 -85.03 9.04 -48.09
CA PHE A 282 -86.11 9.79 -48.78
C PHE A 282 -87.13 8.84 -49.40
N ASN A 283 -87.87 8.15 -48.52
CA ASN A 283 -89.14 7.54 -48.86
C ASN A 283 -90.21 8.18 -47.96
N ILE A 284 -90.79 9.30 -48.41
CA ILE A 284 -92.02 9.85 -47.86
C ILE A 284 -93.06 9.76 -48.97
N GLU A 285 -94.04 8.91 -48.70
CA GLU A 285 -95.27 8.70 -49.45
C GLU A 285 -96.06 10.01 -49.62
N LYS A 286 -96.71 10.13 -50.77
CA LYS A 286 -97.97 10.85 -50.95
C LYS A 286 -98.89 10.02 -51.83
#